data_AF-A0A1V5N8P4-F1
#
_entry.id   AF-A0A1V5N8P4-F1
#
_cell.length_a   1.000
_cell.length_b   1.000
_cell.length_c   1.000
_cell.angle_alpha   90.00
_cell.angle_beta   90.00
_cell.angle_gamma   90.00
#
_symmetry.space_group_name_H-M   'P 1'
#
loop_
_entity.id
_entity.type
_entity.pdbx_description
1 polymer ?
#
loop_
_entity_poly.entity_id
_entity_poly.type
_entity_poly.pdbx_seq_one_letter_code
_entity_poly.pdbx_strand_id
1 'polypeptide(L)'
;MKNVRMVFSLIALVSVMAASQGFAITQIRDGGVHNISNLVNDTIWVDFESPGLRTTVNVLNGAEISGGDDLAGYNECTLNVSGGYIYHAVHHGLNGLLNISGGTINQVNHHSAVTMSGGTVNTLYASNVYSASSMIMTGGHIGTLNDGIGSITISGGSVNNLDLDGGGASQAGVVNIIGSDFAINGNPVDFGRYFRTDFSSGTLTGRLANGDYLDTHFHIDGSASFTLIPEPATFCLFALAGLFIRNKK
;
A
#
# COMPACT_ATOMS: atom_id res chain seq x y z
N MET A 1 -44.67 -41.45 16.44
CA MET A 1 -43.36 -41.04 17.01
C MET A 1 -42.14 -41.39 16.14
N LYS A 2 -42.13 -42.50 15.37
CA LYS A 2 -40.99 -42.84 14.49
C LYS A 2 -40.67 -41.77 13.42
N ASN A 3 -41.69 -41.16 12.83
CA ASN A 3 -41.50 -40.21 11.73
C ASN A 3 -40.88 -38.88 12.20
N VAL A 4 -41.15 -38.44 13.43
CA VAL A 4 -40.58 -37.20 13.99
C VAL A 4 -39.08 -37.36 14.21
N ARG A 5 -38.63 -38.51 14.70
CA ARG A 5 -37.19 -38.80 14.88
C ARG A 5 -36.43 -38.79 13.55
N MET A 6 -37.04 -39.33 12.50
CA MET A 6 -36.44 -39.37 11.16
C MET A 6 -36.26 -37.96 10.57
N VAL A 7 -37.23 -37.07 10.77
CA VAL A 7 -37.15 -35.68 10.29
C VAL A 7 -36.05 -34.90 11.02
N PHE A 8 -35.93 -35.04 12.34
CA PHE A 8 -34.85 -34.38 13.10
C PHE A 8 -33.46 -34.90 12.71
N SER A 9 -33.32 -36.21 12.47
CA SER A 9 -32.05 -36.78 11.99
C SER A 9 -31.68 -36.28 10.59
N LEU A 10 -32.65 -36.10 9.71
CA LEU A 10 -32.42 -35.59 8.35
C LEU A 10 -32.03 -34.10 8.37
N ILE A 11 -32.71 -33.29 9.19
CA ILE A 11 -32.36 -31.86 9.36
C ILE A 11 -30.96 -31.72 9.96
N ALA A 12 -30.61 -32.52 10.98
CA ALA A 12 -29.27 -32.50 11.55
C ALA A 12 -28.21 -32.92 10.53
N LEU A 13 -28.47 -33.96 9.73
CA LEU A 13 -27.56 -34.41 8.67
C LEU A 13 -27.36 -33.34 7.59
N VAL A 14 -28.44 -32.71 7.12
CA VAL A 14 -28.38 -31.59 6.15
C VAL A 14 -27.63 -30.39 6.74
N SER A 15 -27.81 -30.11 8.03
CA SER A 15 -27.10 -29.01 8.72
C SER A 15 -25.60 -29.29 8.87
N VAL A 16 -25.21 -30.56 9.10
CA VAL A 16 -23.80 -30.98 9.17
C VAL A 16 -23.16 -31.04 7.78
N MET A 17 -23.92 -31.39 6.74
CA MET A 17 -23.44 -31.39 5.35
C MET A 17 -23.36 -29.98 4.75
N ALA A 18 -24.22 -29.04 5.20
CA ALA A 18 -24.12 -27.62 4.86
C ALA A 18 -22.99 -26.90 5.61
N ALA A 19 -22.45 -27.52 6.68
CA ALA A 19 -21.19 -27.10 7.29
C ALA A 19 -19.96 -27.59 6.48
N SER A 20 -20.13 -27.79 5.16
CA SER A 20 -19.04 -28.13 4.25
C SER A 20 -17.96 -27.06 4.38
N GLN A 21 -16.80 -27.53 4.83
CA GLN A 21 -15.55 -26.81 4.88
C GLN A 21 -15.42 -25.94 3.63
N GLY A 22 -15.43 -24.62 3.83
CA GLY A 22 -15.22 -23.66 2.74
C GLY A 22 -13.98 -24.08 1.97
N PHE A 23 -14.15 -24.36 0.68
CA PHE A 23 -13.05 -24.64 -0.21
C PHE A 23 -12.03 -23.51 -0.07
N ALA A 24 -10.77 -23.85 0.14
CA ALA A 24 -9.68 -22.91 -0.05
C ALA A 24 -9.79 -22.43 -1.51
N ILE A 25 -10.23 -21.19 -1.71
CA ILE A 25 -10.33 -20.60 -3.03
C ILE A 25 -8.92 -20.24 -3.44
N THR A 26 -8.25 -21.17 -4.12
CA THR A 26 -6.89 -20.96 -4.61
C THR A 26 -6.92 -20.00 -5.82
N GLN A 27 -8.01 -19.92 -6.58
CA GLN A 27 -8.09 -19.05 -7.76
C GLN A 27 -9.44 -18.37 -7.97
N ILE A 28 -9.41 -17.06 -8.20
CA ILE A 28 -10.55 -16.20 -8.50
C ILE A 28 -10.31 -15.53 -9.85
N ARG A 29 -11.18 -15.76 -10.83
CA ARG A 29 -10.96 -15.34 -12.24
C ARG A 29 -12.26 -15.21 -13.01
N ASP A 30 -13.18 -14.41 -12.50
CA ASP A 30 -14.53 -14.28 -13.07
C ASP A 30 -14.92 -12.82 -13.37
N GLY A 31 -14.03 -11.86 -13.09
CA GLY A 31 -14.34 -10.43 -13.20
C GLY A 31 -15.34 -9.93 -12.15
N GLY A 32 -15.66 -10.78 -11.17
CA GLY A 32 -16.59 -10.49 -10.09
C GLY A 32 -15.94 -9.78 -8.90
N VAL A 33 -16.73 -9.62 -7.83
CA VAL A 33 -16.29 -9.04 -6.56
C VAL A 33 -16.37 -10.11 -5.48
N HIS A 34 -15.27 -10.35 -4.78
CA HIS A 34 -15.14 -11.42 -3.80
C HIS A 34 -14.74 -10.84 -2.45
N ASN A 35 -15.38 -11.29 -1.39
CA ASN A 35 -15.08 -10.88 -0.02
C ASN A 35 -14.44 -12.03 0.72
N ILE A 36 -13.30 -11.76 1.35
CA ILE A 36 -12.57 -12.70 2.19
C ILE A 36 -12.65 -12.15 3.61
N SER A 37 -13.27 -12.92 4.51
CA SER A 37 -13.49 -12.52 5.91
C SER A 37 -13.24 -13.67 6.88
N ASN A 38 -12.53 -14.70 6.44
CA ASN A 38 -12.22 -15.91 7.19
C ASN A 38 -10.79 -16.36 6.91
N LEU A 39 -10.34 -17.35 7.67
CA LEU A 39 -9.06 -18.01 7.46
C LEU A 39 -8.99 -18.66 6.07
N VAL A 40 -7.92 -18.38 5.34
CA VAL A 40 -7.51 -19.02 4.10
C VAL A 40 -6.07 -19.51 4.27
N ASN A 41 -5.91 -20.83 4.38
CA ASN A 41 -4.61 -21.49 4.55
C ASN A 41 -3.97 -21.84 3.19
N ASP A 42 -4.08 -20.93 2.23
CA ASP A 42 -3.58 -21.11 0.87
C ASP A 42 -3.35 -19.74 0.21
N THR A 43 -2.63 -19.73 -0.92
CA THR A 43 -2.51 -18.56 -1.77
C THR A 43 -3.84 -18.29 -2.49
N ILE A 44 -4.25 -17.03 -2.52
CA ILE A 44 -5.35 -16.56 -3.38
C ILE A 44 -4.77 -15.94 -4.65
N TRP A 45 -4.92 -16.66 -5.76
CA TRP A 45 -4.56 -16.18 -7.09
C TRP A 45 -5.74 -15.45 -7.73
N VAL A 46 -5.59 -14.16 -8.03
CA VAL A 46 -6.63 -13.33 -8.68
C VAL A 46 -6.24 -13.09 -10.13
N ASP A 47 -7.06 -13.56 -11.06
CA ASP A 47 -6.86 -13.44 -12.52
C ASP A 47 -5.58 -14.13 -13.06
N PHE A 48 -4.97 -15.05 -12.32
CA PHE A 48 -3.69 -15.67 -12.71
C PHE A 48 -3.72 -16.41 -14.07
N GLU A 49 -4.64 -17.35 -14.26
CA GLU A 49 -4.76 -18.11 -15.52
C GLU A 49 -5.60 -17.37 -16.57
N SER A 50 -6.20 -16.24 -16.22
CA SER A 50 -7.01 -15.42 -17.12
C SER A 50 -6.83 -13.94 -16.78
N PRO A 51 -5.65 -13.37 -17.09
CA PRO A 51 -5.33 -11.99 -16.69
C PRO A 51 -6.23 -10.97 -17.40
N GLY A 52 -6.55 -9.86 -16.71
CA GLY A 52 -7.31 -8.76 -17.31
C GLY A 52 -8.83 -8.88 -17.18
N LEU A 53 -9.35 -9.81 -16.36
CA LEU A 53 -10.79 -9.93 -16.13
C LEU A 53 -11.35 -8.84 -15.19
N ARG A 54 -10.47 -8.09 -14.53
CA ARG A 54 -10.81 -7.01 -13.59
C ARG A 54 -11.52 -7.51 -12.34
N THR A 55 -11.16 -8.71 -11.91
CA THR A 55 -11.67 -9.27 -10.67
C THR A 55 -11.29 -8.36 -9.50
N THR A 56 -12.23 -8.17 -8.58
CA THR A 56 -12.01 -7.42 -7.34
C THR A 56 -12.04 -8.38 -6.16
N VAL A 57 -11.02 -8.31 -5.30
CA VAL A 57 -10.97 -9.06 -4.04
C VAL A 57 -10.85 -8.09 -2.87
N ASN A 58 -11.75 -8.24 -1.90
CA ASN A 58 -11.77 -7.47 -0.67
C ASN A 58 -11.37 -8.34 0.51
N VAL A 59 -10.24 -8.04 1.13
CA VAL A 59 -9.81 -8.60 2.41
C VAL A 59 -10.41 -7.75 3.52
N LEU A 60 -11.29 -8.38 4.31
CA LEU A 60 -12.09 -7.75 5.34
C LEU A 60 -11.60 -8.14 6.74
N ASN A 61 -12.16 -7.51 7.76
CA ASN A 61 -11.88 -7.88 9.14
C ASN A 61 -12.26 -9.36 9.41
N GLY A 62 -11.42 -10.06 10.16
CA GLY A 62 -11.54 -11.51 10.41
C GLY A 62 -10.90 -12.40 9.33
N ALA A 63 -10.44 -11.83 8.22
CA ALA A 63 -9.61 -12.57 7.28
C ALA A 63 -8.22 -12.82 7.86
N GLU A 64 -7.75 -14.05 7.72
CA GLU A 64 -6.36 -14.44 7.96
C GLU A 64 -5.91 -15.21 6.73
N ILE A 65 -4.95 -14.69 5.98
CA ILE A 65 -4.44 -15.33 4.77
C ILE A 65 -3.03 -15.78 5.06
N SER A 66 -2.85 -17.09 5.20
CA SER A 66 -1.59 -17.75 5.54
C SER A 66 -1.34 -18.89 4.54
N GLY A 67 -0.84 -18.54 3.36
CA GLY A 67 -0.43 -19.43 2.28
C GLY A 67 1.08 -19.33 2.02
N GLY A 68 1.54 -19.74 0.84
CA GLY A 68 2.93 -19.53 0.42
C GLY A 68 3.14 -18.11 -0.11
N ASP A 69 2.44 -17.79 -1.21
CA ASP A 69 2.39 -16.46 -1.86
C ASP A 69 1.03 -15.79 -1.55
N ASP A 70 0.72 -15.57 -0.28
CA ASP A 70 -0.62 -15.32 0.31
C ASP A 70 -1.72 -14.69 -0.57
N LEU A 71 -1.50 -13.51 -1.19
CA LEU A 71 -2.48 -12.88 -2.08
C LEU A 71 -1.79 -12.32 -3.32
N ALA A 72 -2.13 -12.86 -4.49
CA ALA A 72 -1.46 -12.51 -5.74
C ALA A 72 -2.47 -12.07 -6.82
N GLY A 73 -2.44 -10.79 -7.18
CA GLY A 73 -3.29 -10.22 -8.23
C GLY A 73 -2.57 -10.02 -9.55
N TYR A 74 -3.20 -10.43 -10.65
CA TYR A 74 -2.66 -10.35 -12.01
C TYR A 74 -3.51 -9.42 -12.86
N ASN A 75 -2.85 -8.57 -13.66
CA ASN A 75 -3.38 -7.67 -14.68
C ASN A 75 -4.80 -7.10 -14.48
N GLU A 76 -4.90 -5.78 -14.27
CA GLU A 76 -6.17 -5.04 -14.16
C GLU A 76 -7.10 -5.47 -13.01
N CYS A 77 -6.66 -6.35 -12.10
CA CYS A 77 -7.42 -6.69 -10.90
C CYS A 77 -7.35 -5.58 -9.83
N THR A 78 -8.35 -5.57 -8.95
CA THR A 78 -8.39 -4.67 -7.78
C THR A 78 -8.30 -5.49 -6.50
N LEU A 79 -7.31 -5.20 -5.67
CA LEU A 79 -7.18 -5.78 -4.34
C LEU A 79 -7.46 -4.69 -3.30
N ASN A 80 -8.42 -4.92 -2.41
CA ASN A 80 -8.76 -4.00 -1.32
C ASN A 80 -8.48 -4.67 0.01
N VAL A 81 -7.61 -4.09 0.84
CA VAL A 81 -7.34 -4.54 2.20
C VAL A 81 -7.90 -3.50 3.17
N SER A 82 -8.99 -3.87 3.84
CA SER A 82 -9.69 -3.02 4.82
C SER A 82 -9.60 -3.53 6.25
N GLY A 83 -9.11 -4.76 6.43
CA GLY A 83 -8.93 -5.43 7.71
C GLY A 83 -8.19 -6.75 7.54
N GLY A 84 -8.14 -7.55 8.61
CA GLY A 84 -7.52 -8.87 8.58
C GLY A 84 -5.99 -8.84 8.61
N TYR A 85 -5.40 -10.01 8.36
CA TYR A 85 -3.96 -10.23 8.40
C TYR A 85 -3.50 -11.04 7.19
N ILE A 86 -2.47 -10.56 6.50
CA ILE A 86 -1.79 -11.25 5.38
C ILE A 86 -0.36 -11.54 5.85
N TYR A 87 -0.01 -12.81 6.01
CA TYR A 87 1.17 -13.26 6.76
C TYR A 87 2.51 -13.06 6.05
N HIS A 88 2.53 -13.18 4.73
CA HIS A 88 3.71 -13.15 3.90
C HIS A 88 3.63 -11.95 2.98
N ALA A 89 2.98 -12.07 1.83
CA ALA A 89 3.09 -11.06 0.80
C ALA A 89 1.78 -10.85 0.02
N VAL A 90 1.53 -9.58 -0.31
CA VAL A 90 0.68 -9.21 -1.43
C VAL A 90 1.56 -9.01 -2.65
N HIS A 91 1.36 -9.84 -3.68
CA HIS A 91 1.97 -9.67 -4.99
C HIS A 91 0.96 -9.04 -5.92
N HIS A 92 1.27 -7.89 -6.49
CA HIS A 92 0.32 -7.20 -7.32
C HIS A 92 0.94 -6.80 -8.65
N GLY A 93 0.42 -7.41 -9.70
CA GLY A 93 0.92 -7.34 -11.06
C GLY A 93 0.59 -6.02 -11.76
N LEU A 94 0.92 -6.00 -13.06
CA LEU A 94 0.84 -4.82 -13.91
C LEU A 94 -0.59 -4.26 -14.00
N ASN A 95 -0.73 -2.94 -14.06
CA ASN A 95 -2.00 -2.23 -14.32
C ASN A 95 -3.16 -2.54 -13.35
N GLY A 96 -2.92 -3.18 -12.21
CA GLY A 96 -3.94 -3.36 -11.17
C GLY A 96 -4.02 -2.15 -10.25
N LEU A 97 -4.94 -2.22 -9.28
CA LEU A 97 -4.98 -1.32 -8.12
C LEU A 97 -4.94 -2.10 -6.79
N LEU A 98 -4.04 -1.72 -5.87
CA LEU A 98 -4.03 -2.19 -4.49
C LEU A 98 -4.43 -1.03 -3.57
N ASN A 99 -5.55 -1.16 -2.86
CA ASN A 99 -6.01 -0.19 -1.88
C ASN A 99 -5.85 -0.75 -0.46
N ILE A 100 -5.17 -0.01 0.40
CA ILE A 100 -4.94 -0.37 1.81
C ILE A 100 -5.58 0.73 2.66
N SER A 101 -6.61 0.34 3.41
CA SER A 101 -7.35 1.22 4.32
C SER A 101 -7.35 0.70 5.77
N GLY A 102 -6.91 -0.54 5.98
CA GLY A 102 -6.81 -1.20 7.28
C GLY A 102 -6.04 -2.52 7.19
N GLY A 103 -6.11 -3.31 8.25
CA GLY A 103 -5.44 -4.62 8.33
C GLY A 103 -3.92 -4.54 8.51
N THR A 104 -3.29 -5.71 8.55
CA THR A 104 -1.84 -5.86 8.62
C THR A 104 -1.36 -6.74 7.49
N ILE A 105 -0.35 -6.27 6.77
CA ILE A 105 0.31 -6.98 5.68
C ILE A 105 1.78 -7.08 6.03
N ASN A 106 2.37 -8.27 6.02
CA ASN A 106 3.80 -8.37 6.29
C ASN A 106 4.65 -7.79 5.14
N GLN A 107 4.34 -8.14 3.90
CA GLN A 107 5.07 -7.64 2.74
C GLN A 107 4.14 -7.21 1.61
N VAL A 108 4.48 -6.12 0.92
CA VAL A 108 3.83 -5.71 -0.33
C VAL A 108 4.89 -5.65 -1.42
N ASN A 109 4.69 -6.44 -2.48
CA ASN A 109 5.49 -6.44 -3.70
C ASN A 109 4.61 -5.94 -4.85
N HIS A 110 4.69 -4.64 -5.15
CA HIS A 110 3.79 -4.04 -6.13
C HIS A 110 4.51 -3.63 -7.42
N HIS A 111 3.77 -3.74 -8.52
CA HIS A 111 4.23 -3.45 -9.89
C HIS A 111 3.29 -2.46 -10.59
N SER A 112 2.45 -1.75 -9.83
CA SER A 112 1.38 -0.91 -10.37
C SER A 112 1.03 0.21 -9.38
N ALA A 113 -0.25 0.48 -9.15
CA ALA A 113 -0.72 1.56 -8.29
C ALA A 113 -1.12 1.04 -6.90
N VAL A 114 -0.54 1.65 -5.87
CA VAL A 114 -0.91 1.43 -4.46
C VAL A 114 -1.50 2.71 -3.88
N THR A 115 -2.66 2.62 -3.25
CA THR A 115 -3.21 3.71 -2.43
C THR A 115 -3.30 3.24 -0.99
N MET A 116 -2.65 3.96 -0.07
CA MET A 116 -2.64 3.66 1.35
C MET A 116 -3.22 4.84 2.14
N SER A 117 -4.26 4.56 2.92
CA SER A 117 -4.94 5.53 3.79
C SER A 117 -5.03 5.07 5.25
N GLY A 118 -4.62 3.83 5.53
CA GLY A 118 -4.62 3.21 6.85
C GLY A 118 -3.90 1.87 6.82
N GLY A 119 -4.06 1.08 7.88
CA GLY A 119 -3.43 -0.24 8.01
C GLY A 119 -1.93 -0.19 8.30
N THR A 120 -1.33 -1.38 8.39
CA THR A 120 0.09 -1.58 8.67
C THR A 120 0.71 -2.46 7.59
N VAL A 121 1.83 -2.01 7.02
CA VAL A 121 2.68 -2.81 6.14
C VAL A 121 4.06 -2.91 6.77
N ASN A 122 4.56 -4.12 7.05
CA ASN A 122 5.88 -4.25 7.67
C ASN A 122 6.99 -3.88 6.66
N THR A 123 6.95 -4.41 5.44
CA THR A 123 7.87 -4.04 4.37
C THR A 123 7.14 -3.82 3.05
N LEU A 124 7.47 -2.74 2.35
CA LEU A 124 6.94 -2.45 1.03
C LEU A 124 8.06 -2.26 0.02
N TYR A 125 8.00 -3.05 -1.06
CA TYR A 125 8.93 -2.99 -2.17
C TYR A 125 8.27 -2.32 -3.39
N ALA A 126 8.92 -1.26 -3.88
CA ALA A 126 8.54 -0.47 -5.06
C ALA A 126 9.60 -0.60 -6.19
N SER A 127 10.22 -1.78 -6.33
CA SER A 127 11.52 -1.91 -6.98
C SER A 127 11.55 -2.85 -8.21
N ASN A 128 10.49 -2.92 -9.02
CA ASN A 128 10.56 -3.78 -10.21
C ASN A 128 10.89 -3.04 -11.52
N VAL A 129 12.11 -3.29 -12.02
CA VAL A 129 12.73 -2.83 -13.28
C VAL A 129 11.79 -2.82 -14.51
N TYR A 130 10.73 -3.64 -14.54
CA TYR A 130 9.84 -3.78 -15.68
C TYR A 130 8.65 -2.81 -15.72
N SER A 131 8.37 -2.06 -14.65
CA SER A 131 7.22 -1.15 -14.61
C SER A 131 7.37 -0.03 -13.58
N ALA A 132 7.05 1.20 -13.99
CA ALA A 132 6.92 2.32 -13.07
C ALA A 132 5.82 2.01 -12.05
N SER A 133 6.24 1.75 -10.81
CA SER A 133 5.32 1.55 -9.69
C SER A 133 4.96 2.91 -9.11
N SER A 134 3.72 3.08 -8.67
CA SER A 134 3.26 4.35 -8.09
C SER A 134 2.54 4.10 -6.77
N MET A 135 2.79 4.98 -5.81
CA MET A 135 2.11 4.94 -4.52
C MET A 135 1.64 6.32 -4.09
N ILE A 136 0.45 6.35 -3.50
CA ILE A 136 -0.04 7.49 -2.73
C ILE A 136 -0.33 7.02 -1.31
N MET A 137 0.35 7.63 -0.34
CA MET A 137 0.16 7.40 1.09
C MET A 137 -0.40 8.67 1.76
N THR A 138 -1.56 8.52 2.39
CA THR A 138 -2.30 9.57 3.11
C THR A 138 -2.52 9.24 4.59
N GLY A 139 -2.17 8.01 4.99
CA GLY A 139 -2.33 7.49 6.35
C GLY A 139 -1.78 6.07 6.45
N GLY A 140 -1.81 5.49 7.65
CA GLY A 140 -1.30 4.15 7.95
C GLY A 140 0.17 4.12 8.35
N HIS A 141 0.73 2.92 8.47
CA HIS A 141 2.11 2.69 8.93
C HIS A 141 2.88 1.77 7.98
N ILE A 142 4.09 2.18 7.58
CA ILE A 142 5.05 1.34 6.87
C ILE A 142 6.31 1.16 7.73
N GLY A 143 6.72 -0.07 8.00
CA GLY A 143 7.98 -0.35 8.70
C GLY A 143 9.18 0.06 7.85
N THR A 144 9.33 -0.57 6.69
CA THR A 144 10.38 -0.25 5.72
C THR A 144 9.78 -0.04 4.35
N LEU A 145 10.05 1.12 3.76
CA LEU A 145 9.75 1.45 2.37
C LEU A 145 11.04 1.32 1.56
N ASN A 146 11.12 0.29 0.71
CA ASN A 146 12.24 0.08 -0.20
C ASN A 146 11.80 0.46 -1.63
N ASP A 147 12.38 1.54 -2.16
CA ASP A 147 12.06 2.05 -3.50
C ASP A 147 13.33 2.18 -4.34
N GLY A 148 13.29 1.62 -5.55
CA GLY A 148 14.40 1.75 -6.49
C GLY A 148 14.08 2.54 -7.75
N ILE A 149 12.81 2.55 -8.17
CA ILE A 149 12.42 3.11 -9.47
C ILE A 149 10.99 3.67 -9.51
N GLY A 150 10.26 3.61 -8.39
CA GLY A 150 8.87 4.03 -8.29
C GLY A 150 8.70 5.55 -8.16
N SER A 151 7.45 5.98 -8.22
CA SER A 151 7.03 7.32 -7.84
C SER A 151 6.08 7.24 -6.65
N ILE A 152 6.57 7.67 -5.49
CA ILE A 152 5.85 7.56 -4.24
C ILE A 152 5.50 8.97 -3.77
N THR A 153 4.28 9.17 -3.30
CA THR A 153 3.86 10.43 -2.67
C THR A 153 3.34 10.15 -1.27
N ILE A 154 3.96 10.77 -0.27
CA ILE A 154 3.62 10.65 1.15
C ILE A 154 3.09 12.01 1.63
N SER A 155 1.87 12.02 2.13
CA SER A 155 1.19 13.21 2.67
C SER A 155 0.54 12.97 4.03
N GLY A 156 0.68 11.75 4.56
CA GLY A 156 0.20 11.34 5.87
C GLY A 156 0.64 9.94 6.27
N GLY A 157 0.43 9.57 7.52
CA GLY A 157 0.85 8.32 8.12
C GLY A 157 2.29 8.35 8.65
N SER A 158 2.90 7.18 8.82
CA SER A 158 4.29 7.05 9.29
C SER A 158 5.07 5.99 8.52
N VAL A 159 6.35 6.28 8.30
CA VAL A 159 7.33 5.35 7.71
C VAL A 159 8.53 5.33 8.66
N ASN A 160 8.99 4.15 9.14
CA ASN A 160 10.16 4.12 10.03
C ASN A 160 11.47 4.23 9.23
N ASN A 161 11.56 3.50 8.11
CA ASN A 161 12.76 3.44 7.28
C ASN A 161 12.41 3.71 5.81
N LEU A 162 13.07 4.71 5.23
CA LEU A 162 13.02 5.06 3.82
C LEU A 162 14.32 4.62 3.14
N ASP A 163 14.31 3.47 2.49
CA ASP A 163 15.47 2.89 1.83
C ASP A 163 15.34 3.07 0.31
N LEU A 164 16.10 4.03 -0.23
CA LEU A 164 16.01 4.45 -1.62
C LEU A 164 17.22 3.92 -2.41
N ASP A 165 17.06 2.86 -3.19
CA ASP A 165 18.15 2.25 -3.96
C ASP A 165 17.94 2.39 -5.48
N GLY A 166 18.46 3.49 -6.04
CA GLY A 166 18.35 3.80 -7.47
C GLY A 166 19.35 3.03 -8.34
N GLY A 167 19.49 1.73 -8.12
CA GLY A 167 20.48 0.85 -8.74
C GLY A 167 20.41 0.81 -10.28
N GLY A 168 21.40 1.45 -10.92
CA GLY A 168 21.92 1.14 -12.28
C GLY A 168 21.00 1.29 -13.51
N ALA A 169 19.68 1.33 -13.35
CA ALA A 169 18.74 1.50 -14.46
C ALA A 169 18.54 2.99 -14.78
N SER A 170 18.12 3.29 -16.01
CA SER A 170 17.82 4.65 -16.51
C SER A 170 16.65 5.36 -15.80
N GLN A 171 16.14 4.81 -14.70
CA GLN A 171 15.01 5.32 -13.93
C GLN A 171 15.42 5.30 -12.46
N ALA A 172 15.22 6.44 -11.80
CA ALA A 172 15.53 6.64 -10.40
C ALA A 172 14.24 6.74 -9.60
N GLY A 173 14.13 6.00 -8.49
CA GLY A 173 13.05 6.15 -7.53
C GLY A 173 12.96 7.59 -7.02
N VAL A 174 11.74 8.12 -6.97
CA VAL A 174 11.46 9.45 -6.41
C VAL A 174 10.35 9.35 -5.38
N VAL A 175 10.69 9.71 -4.14
CA VAL A 175 9.72 9.85 -3.05
C VAL A 175 9.42 11.32 -2.80
N ASN A 176 8.19 11.73 -3.07
CA ASN A 176 7.68 13.06 -2.78
C ASN A 176 7.06 13.07 -1.38
N ILE A 177 7.51 13.97 -0.52
CA ILE A 177 7.02 14.10 0.85
C ILE A 177 6.40 15.49 0.99
N ILE A 178 5.11 15.54 1.26
CA ILE A 178 4.32 16.77 1.30
C ILE A 178 4.08 17.16 2.76
N GLY A 179 4.50 18.36 3.16
CA GLY A 179 4.42 18.80 4.54
C GLY A 179 5.11 20.13 4.85
N SER A 180 5.48 20.33 6.11
CA SER A 180 6.15 21.50 6.65
C SER A 180 7.23 21.13 7.67
N ASP A 181 8.03 22.14 8.05
CA ASP A 181 8.98 22.08 9.17
C ASP A 181 9.99 20.93 9.06
N PHE A 182 10.43 20.63 7.84
CA PHE A 182 11.35 19.54 7.59
C PHE A 182 12.74 19.84 8.17
N ALA A 183 13.33 18.85 8.81
CA ALA A 183 14.69 18.89 9.30
C ALA A 183 15.40 17.56 9.06
N ILE A 184 16.66 17.64 8.61
CA ILE A 184 17.55 16.48 8.44
C ILE A 184 18.58 16.51 9.56
N ASN A 185 18.65 15.43 10.34
CA ASN A 185 19.54 15.29 11.49
C ASN A 185 19.38 16.46 12.48
N GLY A 186 18.13 16.92 12.69
CA GLY A 186 17.79 18.04 13.57
C GLY A 186 18.04 19.44 13.02
N ASN A 187 18.60 19.57 11.81
CA ASN A 187 18.82 20.86 11.17
C ASN A 187 17.70 21.16 10.16
N PRO A 188 17.03 22.31 10.22
CA PRO A 188 16.02 22.69 9.24
C PRO A 188 16.58 22.65 7.81
N VAL A 189 15.75 22.20 6.87
CA VAL A 189 16.09 22.16 5.45
C VAL A 189 15.00 22.81 4.59
N ASP A 190 15.40 23.36 3.45
CA ASP A 190 14.47 23.98 2.51
C ASP A 190 13.64 22.94 1.73
N PHE A 191 12.60 23.41 1.04
CA PHE A 191 11.90 22.56 0.08
C PHE A 191 12.77 22.34 -1.16
N GLY A 192 12.74 21.13 -1.70
CA GLY A 192 13.60 20.76 -2.83
C GLY A 192 13.83 19.27 -2.94
N ARG A 193 14.60 18.89 -3.96
CA ARG A 193 15.00 17.51 -4.22
C ARG A 193 16.37 17.24 -3.61
N TYR A 194 16.48 16.14 -2.89
CA TYR A 194 17.69 15.70 -2.21
C TYR A 194 18.18 14.38 -2.80
N PHE A 195 19.45 14.35 -3.16
CA PHE A 195 20.15 13.20 -3.72
C PHE A 195 21.16 12.66 -2.71
N ARG A 196 21.73 11.49 -3.03
CA ARG A 196 22.85 10.90 -2.30
C ARG A 196 24.02 11.88 -2.06
N THR A 197 24.30 12.77 -3.01
CA THR A 197 25.37 13.78 -2.91
C THR A 197 25.08 14.87 -1.88
N ASP A 198 23.81 15.11 -1.57
CA ASP A 198 23.40 16.03 -0.51
C ASP A 198 23.42 15.28 0.84
N PHE A 199 22.74 14.12 0.89
CA PHE A 199 22.70 13.23 2.05
C PHE A 199 22.60 11.77 1.60
N SER A 200 23.52 10.92 2.05
CA SER A 200 23.45 9.47 1.80
C SER A 200 22.60 8.72 2.83
N SER A 201 22.46 9.28 4.04
CA SER A 201 21.63 8.73 5.10
C SER A 201 21.39 9.77 6.19
N GLY A 202 20.36 9.57 7.01
CA GLY A 202 20.08 10.42 8.15
C GLY A 202 18.72 10.14 8.76
N THR A 203 18.26 11.09 9.57
CA THR A 203 16.90 11.11 10.09
C THR A 203 16.19 12.33 9.52
N LEU A 204 15.06 12.11 8.84
CA LEU A 204 14.18 13.15 8.34
C LEU A 204 13.01 13.29 9.29
N THR A 205 12.85 14.50 9.82
CA THR A 205 11.74 14.88 10.69
C THR A 205 10.92 15.98 10.05
N GLY A 206 9.66 16.13 10.44
CA GLY A 206 8.79 17.20 9.98
C GLY A 206 7.32 16.95 10.32
N ARG A 207 6.44 17.71 9.67
CA ARG A 207 4.99 17.52 9.76
C ARG A 207 4.42 17.26 8.38
N LEU A 208 3.70 16.17 8.19
CA LEU A 208 3.05 15.83 6.92
C LEU A 208 1.79 16.68 6.70
N ALA A 209 1.32 16.76 5.45
CA ALA A 209 0.19 17.59 5.06
C ALA A 209 -1.13 17.26 5.78
N ASN A 210 -1.30 16.04 6.28
CA ASN A 210 -2.46 15.66 7.10
C ASN A 210 -2.30 16.02 8.60
N GLY A 211 -1.15 16.56 9.00
CA GLY A 211 -0.80 16.94 10.36
C GLY A 211 -0.01 15.88 11.15
N ASP A 212 0.25 14.71 10.58
CA ASP A 212 1.04 13.66 11.23
C ASP A 212 2.51 14.08 11.39
N TYR A 213 3.15 13.58 12.44
CA TYR A 213 4.59 13.75 12.64
C TYR A 213 5.37 12.77 11.76
N LEU A 214 6.35 13.29 11.04
CA LEU A 214 7.34 12.49 10.35
C LEU A 214 8.58 12.37 11.24
N ASP A 215 9.02 11.13 11.44
CA ASP A 215 10.31 10.79 12.04
C ASP A 215 10.77 9.47 11.39
N THR A 216 11.51 9.59 10.30
CA THR A 216 11.96 8.46 9.48
C THR A 216 13.46 8.45 9.38
N HIS A 217 14.06 7.29 9.57
CA HIS A 217 15.41 7.06 9.06
C HIS A 217 15.35 6.96 7.54
N PHE A 218 16.38 7.45 6.87
CA PHE A 218 16.51 7.31 5.43
C PHE A 218 17.91 6.89 5.02
N HIS A 219 17.98 6.17 3.90
CA HIS A 219 19.17 5.86 3.15
C HIS A 219 18.92 6.15 1.67
N ILE A 220 19.88 6.80 0.99
CA ILE A 220 19.83 7.07 -0.44
C ILE A 220 21.06 6.47 -1.11
N ASP A 221 20.83 5.56 -2.04
CA ASP A 221 21.83 4.99 -2.92
C ASP A 221 21.48 5.17 -4.41
N GLY A 222 22.51 5.02 -5.24
CA GLY A 222 22.42 5.16 -6.69
C GLY A 222 21.93 6.53 -7.13
N SER A 223 20.94 6.52 -8.00
CA SER A 223 20.32 7.72 -8.58
C SER A 223 19.03 8.16 -7.88
N ALA A 224 18.59 7.44 -6.85
CA ALA A 224 17.33 7.72 -6.16
C ALA A 224 17.37 9.05 -5.38
N SER A 225 16.20 9.53 -5.01
CA SER A 225 16.05 10.82 -4.35
C SER A 225 14.71 10.93 -3.64
N PHE A 226 14.61 11.87 -2.71
CA PHE A 226 13.32 12.34 -2.25
C PHE A 226 13.16 13.84 -2.52
N THR A 227 11.91 14.31 -2.61
CA THR A 227 11.57 15.71 -2.80
C THR A 227 10.66 16.17 -1.68
N LEU A 228 11.04 17.23 -0.98
CA LEU A 228 10.23 17.89 0.02
C LEU A 228 9.37 18.96 -0.66
N ILE A 229 8.06 18.88 -0.47
CA ILE A 229 7.07 19.72 -1.13
C ILE A 229 6.23 20.44 -0.06
N PRO A 230 6.03 21.76 -0.15
CA PRO A 230 5.17 22.47 0.78
C PRO A 230 3.71 22.06 0.61
N GLU A 231 2.93 22.17 1.69
CA GLU A 231 1.50 21.90 1.64
C GLU A 231 0.79 22.76 0.57
N PRO A 232 -0.22 22.23 -0.16
CA PRO A 232 -0.94 22.98 -1.21
C PRO A 232 -1.54 24.32 -0.76
N ALA A 233 -1.96 24.41 0.51
CA ALA A 233 -2.48 25.65 1.08
C ALA A 233 -1.45 26.78 1.07
N THR A 234 -0.17 26.45 1.18
CA THR A 234 0.95 27.41 1.13
C THR A 234 0.98 28.16 -0.20
N PHE A 235 0.75 27.47 -1.32
CA PHE A 235 0.69 28.11 -2.64
C PHE A 235 -0.53 29.01 -2.80
N CYS A 236 -1.68 28.64 -2.22
CA CYS A 236 -2.87 29.47 -2.23
C CYS A 236 -2.64 30.79 -1.47
N LEU A 237 -1.95 30.72 -0.33
CA LEU A 237 -1.55 31.89 0.45
C LEU A 237 -0.60 32.81 -0.33
N PHE A 238 0.39 32.26 -1.05
CA PHE A 238 1.27 33.07 -1.90
C PHE A 238 0.53 33.74 -3.06
N ALA A 239 -0.38 33.01 -3.72
CA ALA A 239 -1.21 33.56 -4.79
C ALA A 239 -2.09 34.71 -4.28
N LEU A 240 -2.73 34.53 -3.11
CA LEU A 240 -3.52 35.57 -2.45
C LEU A 240 -2.66 36.78 -2.06
N ALA A 241 -1.48 36.56 -1.47
CA ALA A 241 -0.55 37.64 -1.13
C ALA A 241 -0.14 38.44 -2.38
N GLY A 242 0.15 37.77 -3.50
CA GLY A 242 0.44 38.40 -4.77
C GLY A 242 -0.72 39.27 -5.29
N LEU A 243 -1.96 38.81 -5.14
CA LEU A 243 -3.15 39.59 -5.51
C LEU A 243 -3.31 40.85 -4.64
N PHE A 244 -3.06 40.76 -3.33
CA PHE A 244 -3.14 41.92 -2.44
C PHE A 244 -2.03 42.95 -2.68
N ILE A 245 -0.82 42.51 -3.05
CA ILE A 245 0.28 43.42 -3.41
C ILE A 245 -0.03 44.13 -4.73
N ARG A 246 -0.65 43.44 -5.71
CA ARG A 246 -1.04 44.03 -6.98
C ARG A 246 -2.10 45.13 -6.84
N ASN A 247 -3.03 44.99 -5.91
CA ASN A 247 -4.11 45.97 -5.70
C ASN A 247 -3.69 47.23 -4.90
N LYS A 248 -2.43 47.31 -4.47
CA LYS A 248 -1.86 48.49 -3.80
C LYS A 248 -0.97 49.37 -4.70
N LYS A 249 -0.92 49.07 -6.00
CA LYS A 249 -0.37 49.94 -7.05
C LYS A 249 -1.49 50.44 -7.93
#